data_AF-A0A1X1XIB4-F1
#
_entry.id   AF-A0A1X1XIB4-F1
#
_cell.length_a   1.000
_cell.length_b   1.000
_cell.length_c   1.000
_cell.angle_alpha   90.00
_cell.angle_beta   90.00
_cell.angle_gamma   90.00
#
_symmetry.space_group_name_H-M   'P 1'
#
loop_
_entity.id
_entity.type
_entity.pdbx_description
1 polymer ?
#
loop_
_entity_poly.entity_id
_entity_poly.type
_entity_poly.pdbx_seq_one_letter_code
_entity_poly.pdbx_strand_id
1 'polypeptide(L)'
;MTVVTTTFPNVAQLTPLGRIVSGLIARINTTLRAAIDRYGFALVDLYTAASVRDPEMRTIDRFHASTGGHLRFAAAAAEAINLPGSNHDWAKASSNSVRPSFAARGYAQLRWMQGLFLPWFWRRLRGYSLAPGRVPKRPQLERVGARCEDVSACAPRA
;
A
#
# COMPACT_ATOMS: atom_id res chain seq x y z
N MET A 1 -10.13 11.14 18.56
CA MET A 1 -9.22 10.17 17.91
C MET A 1 -9.26 10.43 16.42
N THR A 2 -8.14 10.80 15.80
CA THR A 2 -8.08 11.02 14.35
C THR A 2 -7.79 9.69 13.66
N VAL A 3 -8.62 9.34 12.67
CA VAL A 3 -8.44 8.15 11.85
C VAL A 3 -8.05 8.59 10.44
N VAL A 4 -6.94 8.07 9.95
CA VAL A 4 -6.44 8.31 8.60
C VAL A 4 -6.62 7.05 7.78
N THR A 5 -7.13 7.18 6.56
CA THR A 5 -7.27 6.08 5.61
C THR A 5 -6.77 6.48 4.22
N THR A 6 -6.50 5.48 3.40
CA THR A 6 -5.96 5.66 2.04
C THR A 6 -6.87 4.97 1.04
N THR A 7 -7.12 5.56 -0.12
CA THR A 7 -7.66 4.79 -1.25
C THR A 7 -6.60 3.83 -1.79
N PHE A 8 -7.03 2.73 -2.41
CA PHE A 8 -6.13 1.95 -3.25
C PHE A 8 -5.75 2.74 -4.51
N PRO A 9 -4.49 2.61 -4.99
CA PRO A 9 -4.06 3.27 -6.20
C PRO A 9 -4.74 2.69 -7.45
N ASN A 10 -4.77 3.45 -8.53
CA ASN A 10 -5.28 2.95 -9.81
C ASN A 10 -4.30 1.95 -10.44
N VAL A 11 -4.43 0.68 -10.07
CA VAL A 11 -3.50 -0.38 -10.49
C VAL A 11 -3.51 -0.68 -11.99
N ALA A 12 -4.57 -0.33 -12.74
CA ALA A 12 -4.59 -0.44 -14.19
C ALA A 12 -3.56 0.47 -14.87
N GLN A 13 -3.14 1.54 -14.20
CA GLN A 13 -2.09 2.43 -14.68
C GLN A 13 -0.69 1.96 -14.25
N LEU A 14 -0.62 1.03 -13.29
CA LEU A 14 0.64 0.56 -12.72
C LEU A 14 1.12 -0.76 -13.34
N THR A 15 0.19 -1.64 -13.74
CA THR A 15 0.51 -2.97 -14.29
C THR A 15 -0.51 -3.39 -15.36
N PRO A 16 -0.10 -4.14 -16.40
CA PRO A 16 -1.03 -4.63 -17.43
C PRO A 16 -2.18 -5.50 -16.87
N LEU A 17 -1.89 -6.35 -15.88
CA LEU A 17 -2.88 -7.20 -15.22
C LEU A 17 -3.79 -6.42 -14.25
N GLY A 18 -3.47 -5.17 -13.93
CA GLY A 18 -4.27 -4.34 -13.02
C GLY A 18 -5.71 -4.15 -13.49
N ARG A 19 -5.97 -4.22 -14.80
CA ARG A 19 -7.32 -4.13 -15.37
C ARG A 19 -8.27 -5.20 -14.84
N ILE A 20 -7.77 -6.40 -14.56
CA ILE A 20 -8.58 -7.54 -14.07
C ILE A 20 -9.21 -7.22 -12.71
N VAL A 21 -8.48 -6.52 -11.84
CA VAL A 21 -8.92 -6.22 -10.47
C VAL A 21 -9.42 -4.77 -10.31
N SER A 22 -9.41 -3.97 -11.38
CA SER A 22 -9.74 -2.54 -11.31
C SER A 22 -11.19 -2.29 -10.86
N GLY A 23 -12.13 -3.15 -11.26
CA GLY A 23 -13.52 -3.06 -10.81
C GLY A 23 -13.66 -3.28 -9.30
N LEU A 24 -12.94 -4.27 -8.74
CA LEU A 24 -12.91 -4.52 -7.30
C LEU A 24 -12.33 -3.32 -6.54
N ILE A 25 -11.20 -2.79 -7.01
CA ILE A 25 -10.54 -1.62 -6.41
C ILE A 25 -11.44 -0.38 -6.45
N ALA A 26 -12.12 -0.14 -7.58
CA ALA A 26 -13.09 0.95 -7.68
C ALA A 26 -14.20 0.79 -6.63
N ARG A 27 -14.74 -0.44 -6.47
CA ARG A 27 -15.78 -0.70 -5.48
C ARG A 27 -15.30 -0.46 -4.04
N ILE A 28 -14.10 -0.93 -3.69
CA ILE A 28 -13.49 -0.71 -2.38
C ILE A 28 -13.31 0.80 -2.13
N ASN A 29 -12.78 1.54 -3.10
CA ASN A 29 -12.57 2.98 -2.97
C ASN A 29 -13.89 3.75 -2.83
N THR A 30 -14.95 3.33 -3.51
CA THR A 30 -16.30 3.90 -3.31
C THR A 30 -16.80 3.65 -1.89
N THR A 31 -16.64 2.44 -1.35
CA THR A 31 -17.02 2.13 0.04
C THR A 31 -16.19 2.96 1.05
N LEU A 32 -14.89 3.14 0.79
CA LEU A 32 -14.03 3.99 1.63
C LEU A 32 -14.51 5.44 1.64
N ARG A 33 -14.85 6.01 0.48
CA ARG A 33 -15.38 7.38 0.37
C ARG A 33 -16.69 7.54 1.12
N ALA A 34 -17.62 6.60 0.98
CA ALA A 34 -18.87 6.62 1.74
C ALA A 34 -18.63 6.55 3.28
N ALA A 35 -17.61 5.81 3.72
CA ALA A 35 -17.22 5.78 5.13
C ALA A 35 -16.60 7.11 5.58
N ILE A 36 -15.82 7.77 4.74
CA ILE A 36 -15.27 9.10 5.01
C ILE A 36 -16.40 10.12 5.18
N ASP A 37 -17.37 10.14 4.27
CA ASP A 37 -18.51 11.06 4.34
C ASP A 37 -19.33 10.84 5.62
N ARG A 38 -19.44 9.58 6.05
CA ARG A 38 -20.20 9.21 7.25
C ARG A 38 -19.47 9.48 8.57
N TYR A 39 -18.15 9.28 8.60
CA TYR A 39 -17.36 9.25 9.85
C TYR A 39 -16.28 10.33 9.96
N GLY A 40 -16.06 11.12 8.91
CA GLY A 40 -15.10 12.24 8.92
C GLY A 40 -13.64 11.81 8.98
N PHE A 41 -13.28 10.67 8.39
CA PHE A 41 -11.88 10.21 8.36
C PHE A 41 -11.01 11.08 7.45
N ALA A 42 -9.77 11.31 7.86
CA ALA A 42 -8.78 11.94 7.00
C ALA A 42 -8.42 10.98 5.85
N LEU A 43 -8.45 11.47 4.61
CA LEU A 43 -8.22 10.67 3.42
C LEU A 43 -6.92 11.06 2.72
N VAL A 44 -6.12 10.04 2.39
CA VAL A 44 -5.03 10.12 1.43
C VAL A 44 -5.47 9.49 0.10
N ASP A 45 -5.69 10.31 -0.94
CA ASP A 45 -6.13 9.84 -2.25
C ASP A 45 -4.96 9.38 -3.13
N LEU A 46 -4.62 8.10 -3.02
CA LEU A 46 -3.62 7.45 -3.88
C LEU A 46 -4.16 7.10 -5.27
N TYR A 47 -5.48 7.16 -5.48
CA TYR A 47 -6.08 6.78 -6.75
C TYR A 47 -5.80 7.84 -7.82
N THR A 48 -5.76 9.11 -7.42
CA THR A 48 -5.57 10.27 -8.31
C THR A 48 -4.14 10.83 -8.30
N ALA A 49 -3.37 10.60 -7.24
CA ALA A 49 -2.00 11.09 -7.11
C ALA A 49 -1.09 10.63 -8.26
N ALA A 50 -0.47 11.59 -8.95
CA ALA A 50 0.41 11.30 -10.08
C ALA A 50 1.72 10.61 -9.65
N SER A 51 2.23 10.98 -8.47
CA SER A 51 3.46 10.43 -7.87
C SER A 51 3.42 8.91 -7.73
N VAL A 52 2.25 8.30 -7.48
CA VAL A 52 2.06 6.85 -7.35
C VAL A 52 2.53 6.07 -8.58
N ARG A 53 2.55 6.72 -9.75
CA ARG A 53 3.04 6.11 -10.99
C ARG A 53 4.56 6.09 -11.08
N ASP A 54 5.26 6.89 -10.30
CA ASP A 54 6.72 6.96 -10.32
C ASP A 54 7.33 5.60 -9.96
N PRO A 55 8.34 5.13 -10.70
CA PRO A 55 9.06 3.91 -10.35
C PRO A 55 9.71 4.00 -8.97
N GLU A 56 10.21 5.17 -8.59
CA GLU A 56 10.88 5.42 -7.30
C GLU A 56 9.96 5.25 -6.10
N MET A 57 8.63 5.32 -6.27
CA MET A 57 7.69 5.03 -5.18
C MET A 57 7.76 3.59 -4.70
N ARG A 58 8.28 2.67 -5.51
CA ARG A 58 8.15 1.24 -5.29
C ARG A 58 9.51 0.56 -5.23
N THR A 59 9.58 -0.51 -4.46
CA THR A 59 10.75 -1.40 -4.44
C THR A 59 10.83 -2.19 -5.75
N ILE A 60 11.89 -3.00 -5.87
CA ILE A 60 12.13 -3.87 -7.03
C ILE A 60 11.00 -4.87 -7.29
N ASP A 61 10.19 -5.22 -6.28
CA ASP A 61 9.03 -6.09 -6.45
C ASP A 61 7.83 -5.38 -7.11
N ARG A 62 7.86 -4.05 -7.19
CA ARG A 62 6.86 -3.17 -7.82
C ARG A 62 5.49 -3.13 -7.13
N PHE A 63 5.38 -3.68 -5.92
CA PHE A 63 4.17 -3.66 -5.10
C PHE A 63 4.37 -2.90 -3.80
N HIS A 64 5.52 -3.04 -3.15
CA HIS A 64 5.80 -2.39 -1.87
C HIS A 64 6.40 -1.00 -2.07
N ALA A 65 6.11 -0.11 -1.14
CA ALA A 65 6.69 1.21 -1.13
C ALA A 65 8.21 1.13 -0.86
N SER A 66 8.99 1.89 -1.63
CA SER A 66 10.39 2.13 -1.31
C SER A 66 10.50 3.09 -0.11
N THR A 67 11.72 3.36 0.37
CA THR A 67 11.97 4.44 1.34
C THR A 67 11.40 5.77 0.86
N GLY A 68 11.63 6.13 -0.41
CA GLY A 68 11.07 7.35 -1.00
C GLY A 68 9.55 7.33 -1.08
N GLY A 69 8.95 6.17 -1.38
CA GLY A 69 7.50 5.98 -1.35
C GLY A 69 6.91 6.17 0.05
N HIS A 70 7.55 5.62 1.08
CA HIS A 70 7.14 5.79 2.46
C HIS A 70 7.24 7.26 2.92
N LEU A 71 8.28 7.98 2.52
CA LEU A 71 8.42 9.42 2.82
C LEU A 71 7.27 10.22 2.20
N ARG A 72 6.89 9.93 0.95
CA ARG A 72 5.73 10.56 0.31
C ARG A 72 4.41 10.20 0.97
N PHE A 73 4.22 8.95 1.41
CA PHE A 73 3.04 8.58 2.20
C PHE A 73 2.98 9.27 3.55
N ALA A 74 4.12 9.45 4.23
CA ALA A 74 4.16 10.20 5.48
C ALA A 74 3.78 11.67 5.26
N ALA A 75 4.29 12.30 4.20
CA ALA A 75 3.90 13.66 3.82
C ALA A 75 2.39 13.75 3.48
N ALA A 76 1.86 12.77 2.76
CA ALA A 76 0.43 12.69 2.44
C ALA A 76 -0.44 12.55 3.69
N ALA A 77 -0.03 11.71 4.64
CA ALA A 77 -0.73 11.54 5.91
C ALA A 77 -0.67 12.82 6.75
N ALA A 78 0.47 13.53 6.75
CA ALA A 78 0.62 14.82 7.43
C ALA A 78 -0.32 15.88 6.82
N GLU A 79 -0.43 15.94 5.49
CA GLU A 79 -1.40 16.82 4.81
C GLU A 79 -2.85 16.44 5.17
N ALA A 80 -3.19 15.15 5.13
CA ALA A 80 -4.55 14.68 5.39
C ALA A 80 -5.06 15.04 6.81
N ILE A 81 -4.16 15.22 7.78
CA ILE A 81 -4.49 15.66 9.14
C ILE A 81 -4.25 17.16 9.38
N ASN A 82 -4.00 17.95 8.31
CA ASN A 82 -3.74 19.38 8.34
C ASN A 82 -2.55 19.78 9.23
N LEU A 83 -1.46 19.01 9.21
CA LEU A 83 -0.27 19.34 9.99
C LEU A 83 0.38 20.63 9.45
N PRO A 84 0.82 21.59 10.30
CA PRO A 84 1.50 22.80 9.83
C PRO A 84 2.72 22.49 8.96
N GLY A 85 2.85 23.20 7.84
CA GLY A 85 3.93 23.00 6.86
C GLY A 85 3.75 21.81 5.92
N SER A 86 2.67 21.04 6.04
CA SER A 86 2.31 20.04 5.04
C SER A 86 1.77 20.71 3.77
N ASN A 87 1.95 20.03 2.63
CA ASN A 87 1.51 20.51 1.33
C ASN A 87 1.25 19.33 0.39
N HIS A 88 0.72 19.65 -0.79
CA HIS A 88 0.33 18.65 -1.79
C HIS A 88 1.47 18.17 -2.70
N ASP A 89 2.74 18.48 -2.39
CA ASP A 89 3.86 18.12 -3.26
C ASP A 89 4.07 16.61 -3.36
N TRP A 90 3.65 15.85 -2.35
CA TRP A 90 3.73 14.39 -2.34
C TRP A 90 2.96 13.73 -3.49
N ALA A 91 1.93 14.39 -4.04
CA ALA A 91 1.09 13.88 -5.11
C ALA A 91 1.65 14.17 -6.51
N LYS A 92 2.62 15.08 -6.62
CA LYS A 92 3.23 15.50 -7.89
C LYS A 92 4.18 14.42 -8.41
N ALA A 93 4.13 14.15 -9.71
CA ALA A 93 5.08 13.24 -10.35
C ALA A 93 6.49 13.83 -10.31
N SER A 94 7.51 12.97 -10.14
CA SER A 94 8.90 13.39 -10.23
C SER A 94 9.22 13.91 -11.65
N SER A 95 9.85 15.09 -11.71
CA SER A 95 10.30 15.73 -12.96
C SER A 95 11.30 14.87 -13.75
N ASN A 96 11.96 13.93 -13.08
CA ASN A 96 13.05 13.12 -13.63
C ASN A 96 12.58 11.79 -14.24
N SER A 97 11.28 11.58 -14.41
CA SER A 97 10.73 10.32 -14.93
C SER A 97 10.87 10.21 -16.46
N VAL A 98 12.09 9.98 -16.95
CA VAL A 98 12.30 9.59 -18.35
C VAL A 98 11.59 8.26 -18.58
N ARG A 99 10.56 8.26 -19.44
CA ARG A 99 9.85 7.03 -19.79
C ARG A 99 10.78 6.13 -20.62
N PRO A 100 11.16 4.94 -20.13
CA PRO A 100 11.99 4.03 -20.92
C PRO A 100 11.24 3.59 -22.20
N SER A 101 12.00 3.28 -23.25
CA SER A 101 11.44 2.81 -24.53
C SER A 101 10.58 1.55 -24.35
N PHE A 102 9.70 1.26 -25.31
CA PHE A 102 8.84 0.07 -25.23
C PHE A 102 9.65 -1.22 -25.10
N ALA A 103 10.73 -1.35 -25.86
CA ALA A 103 11.65 -2.49 -25.79
C ALA A 103 12.32 -2.60 -24.40
N ALA A 104 12.81 -1.49 -23.85
CA ALA A 104 13.42 -1.46 -22.52
C ALA A 104 12.41 -1.86 -21.42
N ARG A 105 11.14 -1.44 -21.54
CA ARG A 105 10.07 -1.86 -20.63
C ARG A 105 9.79 -3.36 -20.73
N GLY A 106 9.74 -3.91 -21.94
CA GLY A 106 9.54 -5.34 -22.17
C GLY A 106 10.67 -6.18 -21.57
N TYR A 107 11.92 -5.78 -21.80
CA TYR A 107 13.09 -6.45 -21.21
C TYR A 107 13.08 -6.38 -19.67
N ALA A 108 12.80 -5.20 -19.10
CA ALA A 108 12.69 -5.04 -17.66
C ALA A 108 11.53 -5.86 -17.07
N GLN A 109 10.42 -6.04 -17.80
CA GLN A 109 9.31 -6.89 -17.40
C GLN A 109 9.73 -8.36 -17.38
N LEU A 110 10.43 -8.83 -18.41
CA LEU A 110 10.91 -10.21 -18.50
C LEU A 110 11.90 -10.53 -17.37
N ARG A 111 12.87 -9.64 -17.13
CA ARG A 111 13.84 -9.79 -16.03
C ARG A 111 13.15 -9.84 -14.66
N TRP A 112 12.17 -8.97 -14.43
CA TRP A 112 11.38 -8.99 -13.20
C TRP A 112 10.59 -10.30 -13.06
N MET A 113 9.97 -10.78 -14.15
CA MET A 113 9.23 -12.04 -14.15
C MET A 113 10.15 -13.21 -13.78
N GLN A 114 11.33 -13.28 -14.38
CA GLN A 114 12.31 -14.34 -14.11
C GLN A 114 12.84 -14.28 -12.67
N GLY A 115 13.17 -13.09 -12.17
CA GLY A 115 13.82 -12.93 -10.87
C GLY A 115 12.89 -13.03 -9.66
N LEU A 116 11.65 -12.56 -9.78
CA LEU A 116 10.74 -12.42 -8.63
C LEU A 116 9.42 -13.19 -8.80
N PHE A 117 8.78 -13.09 -9.96
CA PHE A 117 7.44 -13.64 -10.15
C PHE A 117 7.44 -15.16 -10.34
N LEU A 118 8.29 -15.67 -11.23
CA LEU A 118 8.30 -17.08 -11.63
C LEU A 118 8.65 -18.01 -10.45
N PRO A 119 9.65 -17.70 -9.59
CA PRO A 119 9.93 -18.52 -8.42
C PRO A 119 8.76 -18.55 -7.43
N TRP A 120 8.10 -17.41 -7.20
CA TRP A 120 6.92 -17.32 -6.35
C TRP A 120 5.74 -18.13 -6.91
N PHE A 121 5.46 -17.98 -8.20
CA PHE A 121 4.39 -18.71 -8.88
C PHE A 121 4.62 -20.22 -8.84
N TRP A 122 5.86 -20.66 -9.10
CA TRP A 122 6.25 -22.07 -9.03
C TRP A 122 6.13 -22.66 -7.61
N ARG A 123 6.45 -21.87 -6.57
CA ARG A 123 6.20 -22.28 -5.18
C ARG A 123 4.70 -22.40 -4.89
N ARG A 124 3.90 -21.45 -5.41
CA ARG A 124 2.45 -21.43 -5.20
C ARG A 124 1.76 -22.63 -5.85
N LEU A 125 2.13 -22.97 -7.08
CA LEU A 125 1.61 -24.16 -7.78
C LEU A 125 1.94 -25.46 -7.04
N ARG A 126 3.11 -25.53 -6.39
CA ARG A 126 3.51 -26.68 -5.57
C ARG A 126 2.94 -26.67 -4.15
N GLY A 127 2.01 -25.76 -3.84
CA GLY A 127 1.37 -25.69 -2.52
C GLY A 127 2.28 -25.22 -1.39
N TYR A 128 3.49 -24.71 -1.67
CA TYR A 128 4.39 -24.25 -0.62
C TYR A 128 3.89 -22.95 0.01
N SER A 129 3.73 -22.98 1.34
CA SER A 129 3.49 -21.81 2.16
C SER A 129 4.62 -20.78 2.02
N LEU A 130 4.27 -19.49 2.12
CA LEU A 130 5.22 -18.38 2.20
C LEU A 130 6.05 -18.40 3.49
N ALA A 131 5.61 -19.17 4.48
CA ALA A 131 6.23 -19.26 5.79
C ALA A 131 6.16 -20.70 6.33
N PRO A 132 6.95 -21.64 5.77
CA PRO A 132 7.08 -22.98 6.35
C PRO A 132 7.52 -22.86 7.82
N GLY A 133 6.83 -23.55 8.72
CA GLY A 133 7.17 -23.57 10.14
C GLY A 133 6.86 -22.30 10.94
N ARG A 134 6.25 -21.25 10.34
CA ARG A 134 5.75 -20.12 11.14
C ARG A 134 4.32 -20.39 11.61
N VAL A 135 4.13 -20.34 12.93
CA VAL A 135 2.80 -20.31 13.54
C VAL A 135 2.25 -18.87 13.53
N PRO A 136 0.93 -18.68 13.41
CA PRO A 136 0.33 -17.34 13.57
C PRO A 136 0.74 -16.71 14.90
N LYS A 137 0.97 -15.39 14.93
CA LYS A 137 1.23 -14.66 16.18
C LYS A 137 0.08 -14.80 17.19
N ARG A 138 -1.14 -15.00 16.69
CA ARG A 138 -2.36 -15.28 17.46
C ARG A 138 -3.09 -16.45 16.79
N PRO A 139 -2.76 -17.70 17.14
CA PRO A 139 -3.37 -18.88 16.52
C PRO A 139 -4.78 -19.16 17.07
N GLN A 140 -5.10 -18.63 18.25
CA GLN A 140 -6.41 -18.73 18.88
C GLN A 140 -7.17 -17.41 18.71
N LEU A 141 -8.46 -17.51 18.42
CA LEU A 141 -9.35 -16.37 18.34
C LEU A 141 -9.68 -15.88 19.75
N GLU A 142 -8.99 -14.83 20.17
CA GLU A 142 -9.22 -14.17 21.46
C GLU A 142 -10.10 -12.93 21.26
N ARG A 143 -10.93 -12.61 22.27
CA ARG A 143 -11.65 -11.34 22.29
C ARG A 143 -10.64 -10.20 22.35
N VAL A 144 -10.84 -9.17 21.53
CA VAL A 144 -10.12 -7.91 21.68
C VAL A 144 -10.57 -7.30 23.00
N GLY A 145 -9.69 -7.29 24.00
CA GLY A 145 -9.97 -6.68 25.30
C GLY A 145 -10.28 -5.20 25.16
N ALA A 146 -11.13 -4.67 26.07
CA ALA A 146 -11.33 -3.24 26.19
C ALA A 146 -9.98 -2.55 26.44
N ARG A 147 -9.74 -1.43 25.77
CA ARG A 147 -8.50 -0.67 25.90
C ARG A 147 -8.37 -0.23 27.37
N CYS A 148 -7.32 -0.64 28.07
CA CYS A 148 -6.99 -0.08 29.37
C CYS A 148 -6.70 1.41 29.17
N GLU A 149 -7.50 2.27 29.79
CA GLU A 149 -7.27 3.73 29.78
C GLU A 149 -6.07 4.12 30.64
N ASP A 150 -5.60 3.20 31.50
CA ASP A 150 -4.48 3.40 32.41
C ASP A 150 -3.38 2.35 32.20
N VAL A 151 -2.25 2.77 31.64
CA VAL A 151 -1.10 1.90 31.28
C VAL A 151 -0.47 1.28 32.54
N SER A 152 -0.61 1.94 33.68
CA SER A 152 -0.09 1.56 35.00
C SER A 152 -0.76 0.30 35.57
N ALA A 153 -2.02 0.05 35.22
CA ALA A 153 -2.81 -1.05 35.75
C ALA A 153 -2.63 -2.38 34.99
N CYS A 154 -1.92 -2.36 33.86
CA CYS A 154 -1.86 -3.47 32.91
C CYS A 154 -0.56 -4.29 32.97
N ALA A 155 0.23 -4.16 34.04
CA ALA A 155 1.38 -5.04 34.25
C ALA A 155 0.89 -6.47 34.58
N PRO A 156 1.41 -7.52 33.92
CA PRO A 156 1.08 -8.89 34.29
C PRO A 156 1.55 -9.15 35.73
N ARG A 157 0.66 -9.65 36.59
CA ARG A 157 1.06 -10.18 37.90
C ARG A 157 1.92 -11.42 37.66
N ALA A 158 3.09 -11.45 38.30
CA ALA A 158 4.04 -12.56 38.30
C ALA A 158 3.42 -13.82 38.91
#